data_AF-A0A7C2NSG2-F1
#
_entry.id   AF-A0A7C2NSG2-F1
#
_cell.length_a   1.000
_cell.length_b   1.000
_cell.length_c   1.000
_cell.angle_alpha   90.00
_cell.angle_beta   90.00
_cell.angle_gamma   90.00
#
_symmetry.space_group_name_H-M   'P 1'
#
loop_
_entity.id
_entity.type
_entity.pdbx_description
1 polymer ?
#
loop_
_entity_poly.entity_id
_entity_poly.type
_entity_poly.pdbx_seq_one_letter_code
_entity_poly.pdbx_strand_id
1 'polypeptide(L)'
;MKTIGLAAALAGMAVLASGTATAADACDRECLRSTMTTFLHALLEHDAGQIPVATTVRVTEDGIEKPLERLTLLNTVTRLRGYRQDILDERAGMAGTHIVVEEVGAPVLLVVRLEVVDEKITEIETVATRSRSEGLIFNIDGLSAPSKVMNLAPRPEQLASREEAIEAALHYPRGLNEAKTFAAVNAPFAPNAYRHENGQVMAGPDCTFAPGCQNIATQSLAIFERLGDVATRVIGVDERMGIVWLRMAWGVQREGGDQLTVWEAFKVYDGQIHAVEAFMKILPIELRSGGWE
;
A
#
# COMPACT_ATOMS: atom_id res chain seq x y z
N MET A 1 78.36 -44.32 -6.01
CA MET A 1 77.38 -44.37 -7.11
C MET A 1 76.10 -43.69 -6.64
N LYS A 2 75.60 -42.75 -7.44
CA LYS A 2 74.43 -41.90 -7.15
C LYS A 2 73.15 -42.75 -7.11
N THR A 3 72.30 -42.56 -6.12
CA THR A 3 70.87 -42.90 -6.20
C THR A 3 70.05 -41.74 -5.64
N ILE A 4 69.08 -41.36 -6.46
CA ILE A 4 68.30 -40.12 -6.47
C ILE A 4 67.13 -40.26 -5.50
N GLY A 5 66.86 -39.20 -4.74
CA GLY A 5 65.74 -39.10 -3.81
C GLY A 5 64.41 -38.86 -4.51
N LEU A 6 63.33 -39.42 -3.96
CA LEU A 6 61.96 -39.14 -4.34
C LEU A 6 61.24 -38.53 -3.13
N ALA A 7 61.08 -37.22 -3.14
CA ALA A 7 60.28 -36.50 -2.15
C ALA A 7 58.81 -36.56 -2.60
N ALA A 8 57.97 -37.26 -1.84
CA ALA A 8 56.53 -37.28 -2.04
C ALA A 8 55.91 -36.01 -1.42
N ALA A 9 55.43 -35.10 -2.27
CA ALA A 9 54.65 -33.94 -1.84
C ALA A 9 53.20 -34.37 -1.61
N LEU A 10 52.75 -34.41 -0.34
CA LEU A 10 51.32 -34.46 -0.01
C LEU A 10 50.72 -33.07 -0.24
N ALA A 11 49.93 -32.93 -1.31
CA ALA A 11 49.06 -31.78 -1.49
C ALA A 11 47.81 -31.95 -0.60
N GLY A 12 47.76 -31.19 0.51
CA GLY A 12 46.58 -31.09 1.35
C GLY A 12 45.48 -30.32 0.61
N MET A 13 44.40 -31.01 0.27
CA MET A 13 43.21 -30.38 -0.33
C MET A 13 42.41 -29.70 0.78
N ALA A 14 42.58 -28.39 0.93
CA ALA A 14 41.74 -27.59 1.81
C ALA A 14 40.32 -27.53 1.21
N VAL A 15 39.40 -28.27 1.82
CA VAL A 15 37.96 -28.14 1.55
C VAL A 15 37.53 -26.78 2.10
N LEU A 16 37.44 -25.78 1.22
CA LEU A 16 36.70 -24.56 1.50
C LEU A 16 35.23 -24.97 1.59
N ALA A 17 34.73 -25.12 2.81
CA ALA A 17 33.30 -25.15 3.05
C ALA A 17 32.75 -23.78 2.63
N SER A 18 32.21 -23.70 1.42
CA SER A 18 31.35 -22.61 1.02
C SER A 18 30.14 -22.67 1.94
N GLY A 19 30.16 -21.85 3.00
CA GLY A 19 28.96 -21.57 3.75
C GLY A 19 27.93 -21.05 2.75
N THR A 20 26.90 -21.84 2.50
CA THR A 20 25.66 -21.32 1.94
C THR A 20 25.21 -20.26 2.95
N ALA A 21 25.37 -18.99 2.60
CA ALA A 21 24.61 -17.94 3.27
C ALA A 21 23.14 -18.39 3.18
N THR A 22 22.60 -18.85 4.29
CA THR A 22 21.17 -19.07 4.43
C THR A 22 20.51 -17.75 4.09
N ALA A 23 19.46 -17.77 3.27
CA ALA A 23 18.62 -16.61 2.94
C ALA A 23 17.85 -16.10 4.17
N ALA A 24 18.57 -15.79 5.24
CA ALA A 24 18.10 -15.25 6.51
C ALA A 24 18.21 -13.72 6.55
N ASP A 25 18.49 -13.07 5.41
CA ASP A 25 18.74 -11.63 5.30
C ASP A 25 17.63 -10.86 4.56
N ALA A 26 16.45 -11.46 4.33
CA ALA A 26 15.30 -10.76 3.77
C ALA A 26 14.13 -10.78 4.76
N CYS A 27 13.53 -9.61 5.00
CA CYS A 27 12.34 -9.48 5.83
C CYS A 27 11.16 -10.18 5.13
N ASP A 28 10.82 -11.38 5.58
CA ASP A 28 9.70 -12.15 5.06
C ASP A 28 8.34 -11.54 5.44
N ARG A 29 7.23 -12.15 5.00
CA ARG A 29 5.89 -11.67 5.30
C ARG A 29 5.63 -11.49 6.81
N GLU A 30 6.13 -12.38 7.66
CA GLU A 30 5.92 -12.27 9.10
C GLU A 30 6.69 -11.08 9.65
N CYS A 31 7.95 -10.93 9.24
CA CYS A 31 8.78 -9.78 9.59
C CYS A 31 8.11 -8.45 9.18
N LEU A 32 7.57 -8.35 7.96
CA LEU A 32 6.85 -7.15 7.51
C LEU A 32 5.60 -6.89 8.36
N ARG A 33 4.83 -7.94 8.67
CA ARG A 33 3.62 -7.85 9.49
C ARG A 33 3.92 -7.44 10.93
N SER A 34 4.94 -8.02 11.54
CA SER A 34 5.35 -7.71 12.92
C SER A 34 5.95 -6.31 13.01
N THR A 35 6.69 -5.87 11.99
CA THR A 35 7.24 -4.51 11.90
C THR A 35 6.12 -3.47 11.83
N MET A 36 5.12 -3.66 10.95
CA MET A 36 3.94 -2.79 10.90
C MET A 36 3.18 -2.77 12.24
N THR A 37 3.00 -3.93 12.87
CA THR A 37 2.33 -4.03 14.17
C THR A 37 3.10 -3.28 15.26
N THR A 38 4.42 -3.42 15.29
CA THR A 38 5.31 -2.71 16.22
C THR A 38 5.23 -1.20 16.02
N PHE A 39 5.24 -0.73 14.77
CA PHE A 39 5.07 0.69 14.45
C PHE A 39 3.74 1.24 14.95
N LEU A 40 2.62 0.54 14.69
CA LEU A 40 1.30 0.98 15.16
C LEU A 40 1.17 0.97 16.69
N HIS A 41 1.81 0.00 17.36
CA HIS A 41 1.86 -0.04 18.82
C HIS A 41 2.72 1.10 19.39
N ALA A 42 3.85 1.42 18.76
CA ALA A 42 4.67 2.58 19.14
C ALA A 42 3.88 3.90 19.02
N LEU A 43 3.03 4.06 18.00
CA LEU A 43 2.11 5.20 17.91
C LEU A 43 1.10 5.23 19.06
N LEU A 44 0.58 4.08 19.48
CA LEU A 44 -0.39 3.98 20.57
C LEU A 44 0.23 4.24 21.95
N GLU A 45 1.45 3.74 22.16
CA GLU A 45 2.19 3.82 23.43
C GLU A 45 3.01 5.12 23.55
N HIS A 46 3.01 5.94 22.51
CA HIS A 46 3.77 7.20 22.42
C HIS A 46 5.29 6.99 22.58
N ASP A 47 5.80 5.89 22.04
CA ASP A 47 7.19 5.46 22.24
C ASP A 47 7.94 5.22 20.93
N ALA A 48 8.60 6.28 20.45
CA ALA A 48 9.45 6.20 19.25
C ALA A 48 10.61 5.20 19.40
N GLY A 49 11.05 4.91 20.63
CA GLY A 49 12.17 4.02 20.91
C GLY A 49 11.89 2.56 20.55
N GLN A 50 10.62 2.18 20.40
CA GLN A 50 10.22 0.85 19.97
C GLN A 50 10.26 0.67 18.45
N ILE A 51 10.32 1.76 17.67
CA ILE A 51 10.29 1.69 16.22
C ILE A 51 11.68 1.25 15.72
N PRO A 52 11.82 0.07 15.07
CA PRO A 52 13.12 -0.45 14.66
C PRO A 52 13.61 0.27 13.40
N VAL A 53 14.03 1.52 13.52
CA VAL A 53 14.49 2.31 12.37
C VAL A 53 15.97 2.11 12.04
N ALA A 54 16.32 2.29 10.76
CA ALA A 54 17.69 2.44 10.32
C ALA A 54 18.24 3.83 10.72
N THR A 55 19.57 3.98 10.73
CA THR A 55 20.22 5.26 11.11
C THR A 55 19.90 6.42 10.17
N THR A 56 19.45 6.13 8.95
CA THR A 56 19.13 7.09 7.89
C THR A 56 17.65 7.07 7.53
N VAL A 57 16.77 6.72 8.48
CA VAL A 57 15.33 6.65 8.21
C VAL A 57 14.80 7.98 7.68
N ARG A 58 14.06 7.93 6.58
CA ARG A 58 13.30 9.06 6.06
C ARG A 58 11.87 8.94 6.55
N VAL A 59 11.29 10.04 7.04
CA VAL A 59 9.95 10.04 7.63
C VAL A 59 9.15 11.19 7.05
N THR A 60 7.94 10.88 6.57
CA THR A 60 7.01 11.86 6.00
C THR A 60 5.64 11.71 6.62
N GLU A 61 5.04 12.84 7.01
CA GLU A 61 3.68 12.91 7.52
C GLU A 61 2.89 13.87 6.64
N ASP A 62 1.83 13.37 6.01
CA ASP A 62 1.05 14.08 4.98
C ASP A 62 1.94 14.64 3.86
N GLY A 63 3.00 13.92 3.49
CA GLY A 63 3.98 14.32 2.47
C GLY A 63 5.05 15.32 2.94
N ILE A 64 5.02 15.76 4.20
CA ILE A 64 6.02 16.67 4.76
C ILE A 64 7.09 15.88 5.52
N GLU A 65 8.34 16.01 5.08
CA GLU A 65 9.49 15.37 5.72
C GLU A 65 9.78 15.98 7.11
N LYS A 66 10.05 15.12 8.09
CA LYS A 66 10.38 15.50 9.46
C LYS A 66 11.17 14.41 10.19
N PRO A 67 11.88 14.72 11.28
CA PRO A 67 12.45 13.70 12.16
C PRO A 67 11.37 12.78 12.75
N LEU A 68 11.72 11.51 13.02
CA LEU A 68 10.80 10.52 13.60
C LEU A 68 10.16 11.03 14.90
N GLU A 69 10.95 11.67 15.76
CA GLU A 69 10.51 12.18 17.06
C GLU A 69 9.49 13.33 16.93
N ARG A 70 9.34 13.89 15.72
CA ARG A 70 8.37 14.94 15.39
C ARG A 70 7.15 14.43 14.64
N LEU A 71 7.01 13.11 14.47
CA LEU A 71 5.80 12.52 13.92
C LEU A 71 4.62 12.84 14.86
N THR A 72 3.60 13.56 14.37
CA THR A 72 2.50 14.04 15.23
C THR A 72 1.73 12.86 15.81
N LEU A 73 1.51 11.83 14.99
CA LEU A 73 0.82 10.60 15.36
C LEU A 73 1.40 9.89 16.59
N LEU A 74 2.70 10.05 16.89
CA LEU A 74 3.32 9.49 18.11
C LEU A 74 2.79 10.11 19.40
N ASN A 75 2.14 11.28 19.34
CA ASN A 75 1.65 11.97 20.53
C ASN A 75 0.11 12.08 20.56
N THR A 76 -0.56 11.70 19.48
CA THR A 76 -1.99 11.94 19.31
C THR A 76 -2.81 10.66 19.26
N VAL A 77 -2.26 9.55 18.77
CA VAL A 77 -2.99 8.28 18.67
C VAL A 77 -3.32 7.76 20.07
N THR A 78 -4.60 7.56 20.35
CA THR A 78 -5.09 7.06 21.65
C THR A 78 -5.71 5.67 21.56
N ARG A 79 -6.00 5.18 20.35
CA ARG A 79 -6.62 3.87 20.13
C ARG A 79 -6.42 3.37 18.70
N LEU A 80 -6.26 2.06 18.55
CA LEU A 80 -6.44 1.35 17.28
C LEU A 80 -7.88 0.81 17.20
N ARG A 81 -8.64 1.13 16.15
CA ARG A 81 -10.01 0.61 15.94
C ARG A 81 -9.99 -0.73 15.20
N GLY A 82 -11.17 -1.31 14.97
CA GLY A 82 -11.32 -2.67 14.42
C GLY A 82 -10.99 -2.84 12.94
N TYR A 83 -10.77 -1.76 12.19
CA TYR A 83 -10.43 -1.82 10.77
C TYR A 83 -8.93 -1.63 10.55
N ARG A 84 -8.29 -2.66 10.00
CA ARG A 84 -6.90 -2.65 9.53
C ARG A 84 -6.80 -3.58 8.31
N GLN A 85 -6.38 -3.04 7.17
CA GLN A 85 -6.13 -3.80 5.95
C GLN A 85 -4.64 -3.66 5.59
N ASP A 86 -3.89 -4.73 5.83
CA ASP A 86 -2.46 -4.79 5.48
C ASP A 86 -2.27 -5.13 4.00
N ILE A 87 -1.19 -4.60 3.41
CA ILE A 87 -0.63 -4.95 2.10
C ILE A 87 0.86 -5.22 2.32
N LEU A 88 1.30 -6.47 2.16
CA LEU A 88 2.68 -6.89 2.47
C LEU A 88 3.39 -7.35 1.20
N ASP A 89 4.33 -6.54 0.72
CA ASP A 89 5.11 -6.77 -0.49
C ASP A 89 6.51 -7.28 -0.12
N GLU A 90 6.64 -8.61 -0.03
CA GLU A 90 7.89 -9.29 0.33
C GLU A 90 9.02 -9.01 -0.66
N ARG A 91 8.68 -8.83 -1.95
CA ARG A 91 9.68 -8.57 -3.00
C ARG A 91 10.30 -7.19 -2.85
N ALA A 92 9.50 -6.21 -2.45
CA ALA A 92 9.95 -4.83 -2.26
C ALA A 92 10.36 -4.49 -0.82
N GLY A 93 10.23 -5.43 0.13
CA GLY A 93 10.45 -5.13 1.56
C GLY A 93 9.49 -4.07 2.09
N MET A 94 8.24 -4.02 1.59
CA MET A 94 7.30 -2.95 1.93
C MET A 94 6.10 -3.49 2.71
N ALA A 95 5.78 -2.83 3.83
CA ALA A 95 4.57 -3.06 4.60
C ALA A 95 3.66 -1.82 4.55
N GLY A 96 2.45 -1.98 4.04
CA GLY A 96 1.43 -0.95 3.95
C GLY A 96 0.21 -1.30 4.78
N THR A 97 -0.52 -0.30 5.29
CA THR A 97 -1.85 -0.51 5.87
C THR A 97 -2.79 0.66 5.66
N HIS A 98 -4.06 0.35 5.44
CA HIS A 98 -5.19 1.24 5.73
C HIS A 98 -5.76 0.87 7.10
N ILE A 99 -5.71 1.77 8.07
CA ILE A 99 -6.18 1.52 9.44
C ILE A 99 -7.04 2.68 9.95
N VAL A 100 -8.04 2.36 10.75
CA VAL A 100 -8.78 3.37 11.51
C VAL A 100 -8.18 3.47 12.91
N VAL A 101 -7.73 4.66 13.28
CA VAL A 101 -7.23 4.98 14.64
C VAL A 101 -8.10 6.05 15.28
N GLU A 102 -7.90 6.33 16.57
CA GLU A 102 -8.42 7.53 17.21
C GLU A 102 -7.26 8.45 17.58
N GLU A 103 -7.37 9.74 17.24
CA GLU A 103 -6.52 10.81 17.74
C GLU A 103 -7.31 11.66 18.73
N VAL A 104 -6.87 11.73 19.99
CA VAL A 104 -7.54 12.52 21.06
C VAL A 104 -9.06 12.21 21.13
N GLY A 105 -9.42 10.93 20.97
CA GLY A 105 -10.81 10.45 21.01
C GLY A 105 -11.65 10.69 19.73
N ALA A 106 -11.08 11.22 18.66
CA ALA A 106 -11.73 11.38 17.36
C ALA A 106 -11.20 10.37 16.33
N PRO A 107 -12.05 9.72 15.52
CA PRO A 107 -11.60 8.68 14.60
C PRO A 107 -10.94 9.27 13.34
N VAL A 108 -9.88 8.61 12.87
CA VAL A 108 -9.02 9.05 11.76
C VAL A 108 -8.77 7.88 10.82
N LEU A 109 -8.85 8.14 9.51
CA LEU A 109 -8.41 7.20 8.48
C LEU A 109 -6.91 7.40 8.29
N LEU A 110 -6.13 6.39 8.62
CA LEU A 110 -4.68 6.44 8.56
C LEU A 110 -4.17 5.48 7.48
N VAL A 111 -3.40 6.02 6.55
CA VAL A 111 -2.54 5.25 5.66
C VAL A 111 -1.14 5.22 6.24
N VAL A 112 -0.51 4.05 6.29
CA VAL A 112 0.91 3.91 6.63
C VAL A 112 1.61 3.10 5.53
N ARG A 113 2.78 3.54 5.10
CA ARG A 113 3.72 2.75 4.30
C ARG A 113 5.07 2.72 5.00
N LEU A 114 5.62 1.53 5.17
CA LEU A 114 6.96 1.30 5.70
C LEU A 114 7.79 0.59 4.62
N GLU A 115 9.01 1.06 4.40
CA GLU A 115 10.04 0.25 3.73
C GLU A 115 10.94 -0.37 4.81
N VAL A 116 11.26 -1.64 4.64
CA VAL A 116 11.98 -2.46 5.61
C VAL A 116 13.12 -3.17 4.89
N VAL A 117 14.34 -2.88 5.36
CA VAL A 117 15.59 -3.49 4.89
C VAL A 117 16.33 -4.00 6.12
N ASP A 118 16.79 -5.25 6.10
CA ASP A 118 17.50 -5.89 7.21
C ASP A 118 16.75 -5.76 8.56
N GLU A 119 15.45 -6.02 8.54
CA GLU A 119 14.54 -5.88 9.70
C GLU A 119 14.48 -4.46 10.32
N LYS A 120 14.97 -3.45 9.57
CA LYS A 120 14.94 -2.05 9.96
C LYS A 120 14.11 -1.22 9.00
N ILE A 121 13.33 -0.31 9.55
CA ILE A 121 12.54 0.64 8.78
C ILE A 121 13.47 1.71 8.21
N THR A 122 13.55 1.80 6.89
CA THR A 122 14.31 2.81 6.14
C THR A 122 13.43 3.99 5.73
N GLU A 123 12.13 3.76 5.55
CA GLU A 123 11.16 4.77 5.12
C GLU A 123 9.84 4.65 5.89
N ILE A 124 9.29 5.79 6.32
CA ILE A 124 7.98 5.89 6.99
C ILE A 124 7.15 6.96 6.29
N GLU A 125 6.03 6.57 5.69
CA GLU A 125 4.99 7.48 5.23
C GLU A 125 3.74 7.29 6.07
N THR A 126 3.20 8.38 6.61
CA THR A 126 1.89 8.38 7.26
C THR A 126 1.01 9.46 6.65
N VAL A 127 -0.25 9.12 6.37
CA VAL A 127 -1.26 10.08 5.91
C VAL A 127 -2.52 9.93 6.72
N ALA A 128 -2.90 10.99 7.43
CA ALA A 128 -4.01 11.00 8.37
C ALA A 128 -5.17 11.86 7.84
N THR A 129 -6.30 11.26 7.53
CA THR A 129 -7.52 11.96 7.10
C THR A 129 -8.49 12.06 8.27
N ARG A 130 -8.72 13.27 8.78
CA ARG A 130 -9.46 13.49 10.03
C ARG A 130 -10.91 13.92 9.83
N SER A 131 -11.29 14.34 8.62
CA SER A 131 -12.61 14.92 8.41
C SER A 131 -13.04 14.92 6.93
N ARG A 132 -14.31 15.29 6.71
CA ARG A 132 -14.88 15.54 5.37
C ARG A 132 -14.20 16.66 4.59
N SER A 133 -13.59 17.64 5.26
CA SER A 133 -12.85 18.71 4.59
C SER A 133 -11.43 18.27 4.21
N GLU A 134 -10.88 17.28 4.91
CA GLU A 134 -9.58 16.69 4.56
C GLU A 134 -9.70 15.54 3.57
N GLY A 135 -10.81 14.81 3.52
CA GLY A 135 -11.01 13.71 2.58
C GLY A 135 -12.43 13.70 2.05
N LEU A 136 -12.58 13.57 0.73
CA LEU A 136 -13.88 13.34 0.14
C LEU A 136 -14.48 12.03 0.67
N ILE A 137 -15.80 11.91 0.66
CA ILE A 137 -16.51 10.64 0.93
C ILE A 137 -16.20 10.08 2.34
N PHE A 138 -16.06 10.95 3.35
CA PHE A 138 -15.73 10.51 4.72
C PHE A 138 -16.95 9.89 5.44
N ASN A 139 -17.01 8.55 5.46
CA ASN A 139 -18.02 7.72 6.15
C ASN A 139 -17.35 6.67 7.05
N ILE A 140 -16.60 7.11 8.05
CA ILE A 140 -15.75 6.26 8.90
C ILE A 140 -16.49 5.12 9.63
N ASP A 141 -17.79 5.28 9.89
CA ASP A 141 -18.61 4.25 10.55
C ASP A 141 -18.84 3.01 9.66
N GLY A 142 -18.66 3.16 8.34
CA GLY A 142 -18.65 2.04 7.40
C GLY A 142 -17.40 1.16 7.47
N LEU A 143 -16.39 1.53 8.29
CA LEU A 143 -15.12 0.82 8.46
C LEU A 143 -15.04 0.16 9.84
N SER A 144 -15.89 -0.83 10.08
CA SER A 144 -15.96 -1.54 11.37
C SER A 144 -15.06 -2.78 11.44
N ALA A 145 -14.80 -3.43 10.30
CA ALA A 145 -13.97 -4.62 10.19
C ALA A 145 -13.33 -4.68 8.78
N PRO A 146 -12.16 -5.33 8.63
CA PRO A 146 -11.51 -5.44 7.34
C PRO A 146 -12.29 -6.33 6.39
N SER A 147 -12.13 -6.09 5.09
CA SER A 147 -12.92 -6.75 4.06
C SER A 147 -12.62 -8.24 3.95
N LYS A 148 -13.68 -9.06 3.84
CA LYS A 148 -13.55 -10.49 3.55
C LYS A 148 -12.97 -10.75 2.16
N VAL A 149 -13.26 -9.89 1.18
CA VAL A 149 -12.76 -10.05 -0.19
C VAL A 149 -11.29 -9.68 -0.27
N MET A 150 -10.86 -8.59 0.39
CA MET A 150 -9.44 -8.26 0.49
C MET A 150 -8.65 -9.34 1.22
N ASN A 151 -9.21 -9.93 2.29
CA ASN A 151 -8.56 -10.96 3.09
C ASN A 151 -8.72 -12.40 2.59
N LEU A 152 -9.39 -12.62 1.46
CA LEU A 152 -9.42 -13.94 0.81
C LEU A 152 -8.04 -14.24 0.21
N ALA A 153 -7.29 -15.19 0.74
CA ALA A 153 -6.05 -15.65 0.09
C ALA A 153 -6.40 -16.52 -1.16
N PRO A 154 -6.15 -16.06 -2.40
CA PRO A 154 -6.42 -16.86 -3.58
C PRO A 154 -5.50 -18.10 -3.63
N ARG A 155 -5.93 -19.16 -4.32
CA ARG A 155 -5.05 -20.31 -4.56
C ARG A 155 -3.94 -19.93 -5.54
N PRO A 156 -2.77 -20.59 -5.51
CA PRO A 156 -1.64 -20.25 -6.38
C PRO A 156 -1.98 -20.14 -7.87
N GLU A 157 -2.86 -21.02 -8.38
CA GLU A 157 -3.29 -21.01 -9.77
C GLU A 157 -4.27 -19.88 -10.15
N GLN A 158 -4.84 -19.19 -9.14
CA GLN A 158 -5.71 -18.03 -9.34
C GLN A 158 -4.91 -16.72 -9.34
N LEU A 159 -3.68 -16.74 -8.84
CA LEU A 159 -2.81 -15.57 -8.78
C LEU A 159 -2.17 -15.34 -10.15
N ALA A 160 -2.22 -14.09 -10.61
CA ALA A 160 -1.45 -13.65 -11.76
C ALA A 160 0.02 -13.42 -11.37
N SER A 161 0.90 -13.27 -12.35
CA SER A 161 2.22 -12.70 -12.08
C SER A 161 2.10 -11.26 -11.54
N ARG A 162 3.15 -10.78 -10.86
CA ARG A 162 3.19 -9.41 -10.32
C ARG A 162 2.88 -8.37 -11.40
N GLU A 163 3.48 -8.52 -12.57
CA GLU A 163 3.36 -7.59 -13.69
C GLU A 163 1.93 -7.63 -14.28
N GLU A 164 1.34 -8.80 -14.42
CA GLU A 164 -0.06 -8.95 -14.86
C GLU A 164 -1.05 -8.37 -13.85
N ALA A 165 -0.82 -8.55 -12.54
CA ALA A 165 -1.65 -7.95 -11.50
C ALA A 165 -1.57 -6.41 -11.54
N ILE A 166 -0.36 -5.86 -11.73
CA ILE A 166 -0.16 -4.42 -11.92
C ILE A 166 -0.90 -3.95 -13.17
N GLU A 167 -0.76 -4.63 -14.31
CA GLU A 167 -1.45 -4.24 -15.54
C GLU A 167 -2.96 -4.29 -15.41
N ALA A 168 -3.50 -5.29 -14.72
CA ALA A 168 -4.92 -5.35 -14.39
C ALA A 168 -5.35 -4.10 -13.62
N ALA A 169 -4.65 -3.74 -12.54
CA ALA A 169 -4.95 -2.55 -11.74
C ALA A 169 -4.80 -1.24 -12.55
N LEU A 170 -3.80 -1.15 -13.44
CA LEU A 170 -3.55 0.05 -14.26
C LEU A 170 -4.62 0.32 -15.32
N HIS A 171 -5.53 -0.62 -15.61
CA HIS A 171 -6.74 -0.30 -16.39
C HIS A 171 -7.61 0.77 -15.72
N TYR A 172 -7.57 0.85 -14.39
CA TYR A 172 -8.36 1.82 -13.64
C TYR A 172 -7.96 3.27 -13.95
N PRO A 173 -6.72 3.73 -13.69
CA PRO A 173 -6.31 5.08 -14.06
C PRO A 173 -6.40 5.35 -15.57
N ARG A 174 -6.17 4.35 -16.44
CA ARG A 174 -6.44 4.49 -17.89
C ARG A 174 -7.89 4.86 -18.17
N GLY A 175 -8.82 4.18 -17.51
CA GLY A 175 -10.25 4.47 -17.62
C GLY A 175 -10.60 5.87 -17.14
N LEU A 176 -10.04 6.30 -16.01
CA LEU A 176 -10.26 7.65 -15.46
C LEU A 176 -9.77 8.76 -16.41
N ASN A 177 -8.67 8.53 -17.14
CA ASN A 177 -8.07 9.54 -18.02
C ASN A 177 -8.72 9.60 -19.41
N GLU A 178 -9.09 8.45 -19.99
CA GLU A 178 -9.30 8.36 -21.44
C GLU A 178 -10.70 7.88 -21.84
N ALA A 179 -11.54 7.49 -20.87
CA ALA A 179 -12.78 6.78 -21.17
C ALA A 179 -14.00 7.26 -20.39
N LYS A 180 -15.17 6.94 -20.95
CA LYS A 180 -16.46 7.26 -20.33
C LYS A 180 -16.90 6.22 -19.30
N THR A 181 -16.35 5.02 -19.37
CA THR A 181 -16.60 3.88 -18.46
C THR A 181 -15.35 2.99 -18.44
N PHE A 182 -15.17 2.18 -17.40
CA PHE A 182 -14.05 1.24 -17.33
C PHE A 182 -14.16 0.10 -18.35
N ALA A 183 -15.36 -0.27 -18.78
CA ALA A 183 -15.58 -1.24 -19.84
C ALA A 183 -14.98 -0.79 -21.18
N ALA A 184 -14.95 0.52 -21.46
CA ALA A 184 -14.40 1.06 -22.70
C ALA A 184 -12.87 0.93 -22.80
N VAL A 185 -12.18 0.72 -21.67
CA VAL A 185 -10.74 0.38 -21.64
C VAL A 185 -10.51 -1.10 -21.33
N ASN A 186 -11.55 -1.93 -21.40
CA ASN A 186 -11.49 -3.36 -21.06
C ASN A 186 -10.92 -3.64 -19.66
N ALA A 187 -11.23 -2.79 -18.67
CA ALA A 187 -10.82 -3.05 -17.29
C ALA A 187 -11.40 -4.39 -16.82
N PRO A 188 -10.60 -5.31 -16.27
CA PRO A 188 -11.02 -6.69 -16.03
C PRO A 188 -11.81 -6.84 -14.73
N PHE A 189 -12.88 -6.07 -14.53
CA PHE A 189 -13.69 -6.20 -13.32
C PHE A 189 -14.49 -7.51 -13.31
N ALA A 190 -14.47 -8.20 -12.17
CA ALA A 190 -15.39 -9.30 -11.91
C ALA A 190 -16.85 -8.80 -11.91
N PRO A 191 -17.85 -9.63 -12.27
CA PRO A 191 -19.24 -9.20 -12.34
C PRO A 191 -19.81 -8.61 -11.04
N ASN A 192 -19.28 -9.04 -9.88
CA ASN A 192 -19.67 -8.59 -8.55
C ASN A 192 -18.61 -7.68 -7.90
N ALA A 193 -17.67 -7.14 -8.67
CA ALA A 193 -16.67 -6.24 -8.15
C ALA A 193 -17.30 -4.99 -7.52
N TYR A 194 -16.70 -4.51 -6.43
CA TYR A 194 -17.16 -3.34 -5.70
C TYR A 194 -16.03 -2.34 -5.48
N ARG A 195 -16.42 -1.08 -5.21
CA ARG A 195 -15.53 -0.02 -4.74
C ARG A 195 -16.02 0.53 -3.40
N HIS A 196 -15.13 0.55 -2.41
CA HIS A 196 -15.38 1.06 -1.05
C HIS A 196 -14.33 2.10 -0.68
N GLU A 197 -14.76 3.35 -0.50
CA GLU A 197 -13.88 4.50 -0.38
C GLU A 197 -14.19 5.25 0.90
N ASN A 198 -13.20 5.44 1.77
CA ASN A 198 -13.36 6.13 3.06
C ASN A 198 -14.58 5.64 3.89
N GLY A 199 -14.96 4.37 3.73
CA GLY A 199 -16.09 3.75 4.41
C GLY A 199 -17.43 3.83 3.69
N GLN A 200 -17.50 4.36 2.47
CA GLN A 200 -18.71 4.42 1.65
C GLN A 200 -18.63 3.46 0.47
N VAL A 201 -19.69 2.68 0.21
CA VAL A 201 -19.79 1.88 -1.02
C VAL A 201 -20.10 2.83 -2.17
N MET A 202 -19.19 2.91 -3.15
CA MET A 202 -19.20 3.86 -4.25
C MET A 202 -19.42 3.20 -5.61
N ALA A 203 -19.23 1.88 -5.71
CA ALA A 203 -19.64 1.07 -6.84
C ALA A 203 -19.81 -0.41 -6.44
N GLY A 204 -20.52 -1.18 -7.26
CA GLY A 204 -20.77 -2.61 -7.08
C GLY A 204 -22.22 -2.94 -6.69
N PRO A 205 -22.61 -4.22 -6.63
CA PRO A 205 -24.01 -4.64 -6.58
C PRO A 205 -24.85 -3.99 -5.47
N ASP A 206 -24.23 -3.74 -4.31
CA ASP A 206 -24.89 -3.16 -3.13
C ASP A 206 -24.84 -1.62 -3.10
N CYS A 207 -24.28 -0.98 -4.13
CA CYS A 207 -24.12 0.46 -4.17
C CYS A 207 -25.47 1.19 -4.33
N THR A 208 -25.72 2.14 -3.43
CA THR A 208 -26.89 3.03 -3.44
C THR A 208 -26.51 4.52 -3.53
N PHE A 209 -25.20 4.82 -3.63
CA PHE A 209 -24.68 6.18 -3.57
C PHE A 209 -25.12 7.08 -4.74
N ALA A 210 -25.18 6.52 -5.94
CA ALA A 210 -25.59 7.24 -7.15
C ALA A 210 -26.32 6.32 -8.15
N PRO A 211 -27.20 6.85 -9.01
CA PRO A 211 -27.80 6.07 -10.09
C PRO A 211 -26.73 5.43 -10.98
N GLY A 212 -26.85 4.12 -11.23
CA GLY A 212 -25.94 3.37 -12.10
C GLY A 212 -24.62 2.94 -11.45
N CYS A 213 -24.44 3.13 -10.14
CA CYS A 213 -23.23 2.65 -9.46
C CYS A 213 -23.21 1.13 -9.19
N GLN A 214 -24.27 0.39 -9.52
CA GLN A 214 -24.40 -1.03 -9.22
C GLN A 214 -23.43 -1.94 -9.99
N ASN A 215 -22.88 -1.44 -11.09
CA ASN A 215 -21.85 -2.13 -11.87
C ASN A 215 -20.68 -1.18 -12.11
N ILE A 216 -19.56 -1.47 -11.45
CA ILE A 216 -18.35 -0.65 -11.55
C ILE A 216 -17.87 -0.53 -12.99
N ALA A 217 -17.91 -1.61 -13.79
CA ALA A 217 -17.40 -1.60 -15.16
C ALA A 217 -18.13 -0.58 -16.05
N THR A 218 -19.43 -0.38 -15.83
CA THR A 218 -20.27 0.53 -16.63
C THR A 218 -20.54 1.86 -15.93
N GLN A 219 -19.97 2.10 -14.75
CA GLN A 219 -20.14 3.36 -14.04
C GLN A 219 -19.59 4.52 -14.89
N SER A 220 -20.33 5.63 -14.95
CA SER A 220 -19.92 6.82 -15.69
C SER A 220 -18.68 7.47 -15.06
N LEU A 221 -17.70 7.79 -15.90
CA LEU A 221 -16.45 8.47 -15.55
C LEU A 221 -16.42 9.94 -16.00
N ALA A 222 -17.54 10.47 -16.50
CA ALA A 222 -17.60 11.82 -17.07
C ALA A 222 -17.16 12.95 -16.11
N ILE A 223 -17.17 12.72 -14.79
CA ILE A 223 -16.65 13.71 -13.82
C ILE A 223 -15.13 13.88 -13.95
N PHE A 224 -14.40 12.83 -14.32
CA PHE A 224 -12.94 12.84 -14.42
C PHE A 224 -12.43 13.64 -15.61
N GLU A 225 -13.24 13.83 -16.66
CA GLU A 225 -12.96 14.76 -17.77
C GLU A 225 -12.67 16.20 -17.27
N ARG A 226 -13.20 16.57 -16.10
CA ARG A 226 -13.00 17.89 -15.49
C ARG A 226 -11.89 17.95 -14.45
N LEU A 227 -11.43 16.78 -13.98
CA LEU A 227 -10.44 16.68 -12.91
C LEU A 227 -8.99 16.55 -13.43
N GLY A 228 -8.83 16.43 -14.75
CA GLY A 228 -7.54 16.32 -15.41
C GLY A 228 -6.88 14.96 -15.23
N ASP A 229 -5.66 14.82 -15.76
CA ASP A 229 -4.94 13.55 -15.76
C ASP A 229 -4.63 13.07 -14.34
N VAL A 230 -4.77 11.77 -14.13
CA VAL A 230 -4.45 11.07 -12.89
C VAL A 230 -2.95 10.73 -12.88
N ALA A 231 -2.20 11.36 -11.97
CA ALA A 231 -0.86 10.88 -11.63
C ALA A 231 -1.00 9.56 -10.88
N THR A 232 -0.24 8.54 -11.28
CA THR A 232 -0.36 7.18 -10.76
C THR A 232 1.02 6.63 -10.40
N ARG A 233 1.11 5.95 -9.26
CA ARG A 233 2.29 5.18 -8.84
C ARG A 233 1.87 3.87 -8.20
N VAL A 234 2.54 2.78 -8.56
CA VAL A 234 2.47 1.52 -7.80
C VAL A 234 3.30 1.69 -6.54
N ILE A 235 2.67 1.57 -5.37
CA ILE A 235 3.34 1.71 -4.07
C ILE A 235 3.46 0.38 -3.32
N GLY A 236 2.83 -0.68 -3.82
CA GLY A 236 2.93 -2.03 -3.26
C GLY A 236 2.25 -3.10 -4.08
N VAL A 237 2.77 -4.32 -4.04
CA VAL A 237 2.08 -5.52 -4.53
C VAL A 237 2.22 -6.66 -3.54
N ASP A 238 1.12 -7.05 -2.90
CA ASP A 238 1.05 -8.25 -2.09
C ASP A 238 0.70 -9.43 -3.00
N GLU A 239 1.73 -10.10 -3.51
CA GLU A 239 1.59 -11.21 -4.47
C GLU A 239 0.84 -12.41 -3.86
N ARG A 240 0.99 -12.66 -2.55
CA ARG A 240 0.28 -13.77 -1.88
C ARG A 240 -1.22 -13.52 -1.75
N MET A 241 -1.59 -12.25 -1.58
CA MET A 241 -3.00 -11.86 -1.47
C MET A 241 -3.58 -11.40 -2.81
N GLY A 242 -2.79 -11.25 -3.86
CA GLY A 242 -3.24 -10.65 -5.12
C GLY A 242 -3.76 -9.23 -4.89
N ILE A 243 -3.02 -8.39 -4.15
CA ILE A 243 -3.40 -6.98 -3.93
C ILE A 243 -2.36 -6.08 -4.59
N VAL A 244 -2.80 -5.19 -5.48
CA VAL A 244 -1.98 -4.09 -6.00
C VAL A 244 -2.41 -2.81 -5.33
N TRP A 245 -1.46 -2.06 -4.80
CA TRP A 245 -1.72 -0.81 -4.10
C TRP A 245 -1.18 0.36 -4.92
N LEU A 246 -2.08 1.22 -5.37
CA LEU A 246 -1.76 2.40 -6.15
C LEU A 246 -1.91 3.64 -5.29
N ARG A 247 -0.97 4.58 -5.44
CA ARG A 247 -1.17 5.97 -5.08
C ARG A 247 -1.56 6.72 -6.33
N MET A 248 -2.69 7.41 -6.29
CA MET A 248 -3.19 8.21 -7.40
C MET A 248 -3.52 9.62 -6.93
N ALA A 249 -3.33 10.60 -7.82
CA ALA A 249 -3.63 12.00 -7.51
C ALA A 249 -4.19 12.75 -8.72
N TRP A 250 -5.29 13.48 -8.53
CA TRP A 250 -5.97 14.24 -9.58
C TRP A 250 -6.71 15.46 -9.02
N GLY A 251 -6.98 16.45 -9.88
CA GLY A 251 -7.50 17.76 -9.49
C GLY A 251 -6.97 18.87 -10.40
N VAL A 252 -7.54 20.07 -10.25
CA VAL A 252 -7.18 21.23 -11.08
C VAL A 252 -5.71 21.59 -10.83
N GLN A 253 -4.87 21.40 -11.84
CA GLN A 253 -3.42 21.66 -11.78
C GLN A 253 -3.12 23.16 -11.78
N ARG A 254 -3.20 23.79 -10.61
CA ARG A 254 -2.80 25.18 -10.39
C ARG A 254 -1.92 25.26 -9.15
N GLU A 255 -0.83 26.01 -9.21
CA GLU A 255 0.04 26.31 -8.07
C GLU A 255 -0.76 26.83 -6.87
N GLY A 256 -0.47 26.30 -5.69
CA GLY A 256 -1.22 26.57 -4.46
C GLY A 256 -2.64 25.98 -4.45
N GLY A 257 -2.97 25.09 -5.38
CA GLY A 257 -4.24 24.39 -5.48
C GLY A 257 -4.25 23.05 -4.73
N ASP A 258 -5.44 22.60 -4.38
CA ASP A 258 -5.68 21.31 -3.75
C ASP A 258 -5.95 20.21 -4.79
N GLN A 259 -5.54 18.99 -4.48
CA GLN A 259 -5.85 17.80 -5.28
C GLN A 259 -6.36 16.66 -4.39
N LEU A 260 -7.20 15.79 -4.97
CA LEU A 260 -7.54 14.54 -4.33
C LEU A 260 -6.39 13.55 -4.52
N THR A 261 -5.86 13.03 -3.42
CA THR A 261 -4.89 11.95 -3.39
C THR A 261 -5.55 10.71 -2.78
N VAL A 262 -5.38 9.57 -3.44
CA VAL A 262 -6.03 8.32 -3.09
C VAL A 262 -4.98 7.22 -2.99
N TRP A 263 -5.08 6.40 -1.96
CA TRP A 263 -4.36 5.14 -1.80
C TRP A 263 -5.36 4.03 -2.02
N GLU A 264 -5.34 3.42 -3.20
CA GLU A 264 -6.38 2.52 -3.69
C GLU A 264 -5.78 1.11 -3.86
N ALA A 265 -6.33 0.15 -3.11
CA ALA A 265 -5.95 -1.25 -3.14
C ALA A 265 -6.90 -2.03 -4.07
N PHE A 266 -6.33 -2.77 -5.01
CA PHE A 266 -7.03 -3.55 -6.03
C PHE A 266 -6.83 -5.03 -5.75
N LYS A 267 -7.92 -5.75 -5.47
CA LYS A 267 -7.91 -7.21 -5.32
C LYS A 267 -7.97 -7.89 -6.67
N VAL A 268 -6.92 -8.59 -7.07
CA VAL A 268 -6.76 -9.25 -8.36
C VAL A 268 -6.55 -10.75 -8.20
N TYR A 269 -7.43 -11.56 -8.79
CA TYR A 269 -7.26 -13.00 -8.95
C TYR A 269 -8.20 -13.53 -10.04
N ASP A 270 -7.92 -14.70 -10.59
CA ASP A 270 -8.62 -15.29 -11.75
C ASP A 270 -8.65 -14.33 -12.96
N GLY A 271 -7.58 -13.53 -13.12
CA GLY A 271 -7.46 -12.52 -14.17
C GLY A 271 -8.44 -11.34 -14.05
N GLN A 272 -9.08 -11.16 -12.88
CA GLN A 272 -10.09 -10.12 -12.67
C GLN A 272 -9.81 -9.27 -11.42
N ILE A 273 -10.29 -8.03 -11.41
CA ILE A 273 -10.38 -7.16 -10.23
C ILE A 273 -11.71 -7.45 -9.52
N HIS A 274 -11.64 -7.88 -8.25
CA HIS A 274 -12.79 -8.26 -7.43
C HIS A 274 -13.20 -7.20 -6.41
N ALA A 275 -12.27 -6.34 -6.02
CA ALA A 275 -12.52 -5.28 -5.05
C ALA A 275 -11.55 -4.13 -5.26
N VAL A 276 -12.04 -2.94 -4.94
CA VAL A 276 -11.27 -1.72 -4.91
C VAL A 276 -11.55 -1.02 -3.58
N GLU A 277 -10.54 -0.86 -2.72
CA GLU A 277 -10.69 -0.21 -1.42
C GLU A 277 -9.70 0.93 -1.26
N ALA A 278 -10.20 2.09 -0.86
CA ALA A 278 -9.38 3.29 -0.87
C ALA A 278 -9.54 4.14 0.38
N PHE A 279 -8.42 4.67 0.86
CA PHE A 279 -8.38 5.85 1.71
C PHE A 279 -7.95 7.06 0.87
N MET A 280 -8.56 8.22 1.11
CA MET A 280 -8.27 9.43 0.35
C MET A 280 -8.17 10.68 1.21
N LYS A 281 -7.28 11.59 0.79
CA LYS A 281 -7.02 12.88 1.40
C LYS A 281 -6.84 13.95 0.33
N ILE A 282 -7.27 15.16 0.62
CA ILE A 282 -6.98 16.37 -0.13
C ILE A 282 -5.61 16.87 0.32
N LEU A 283 -4.68 16.96 -0.63
CA LEU A 283 -3.31 17.45 -0.42
C LEU A 283 -3.00 18.60 -1.39
N PRO A 284 -2.06 19.50 -1.04
CA PRO A 284 -1.55 20.48 -2.00
C PRO A 284 -0.98 19.82 -3.26
N ILE A 285 -1.09 20.50 -4.40
CA ILE A 285 -0.57 20.02 -5.69
C ILE A 285 0.94 19.77 -5.65
N GLU A 286 1.67 20.50 -4.82
CA GLU A 286 3.11 20.37 -4.63
C GLU A 286 3.49 19.01 -4.01
N LEU A 287 2.55 18.37 -3.32
CA LEU A 287 2.70 17.04 -2.74
C LEU A 287 2.12 15.94 -3.65
N ARG A 288 1.90 16.25 -4.94
CA ARG A 288 1.32 15.31 -5.93
C ARG A 288 2.13 14.04 -6.08
N SER A 289 3.44 14.11 -5.96
CA SER A 289 4.32 12.94 -6.01
C SER A 289 4.44 12.19 -4.68
N GLY A 290 3.89 12.77 -3.61
CA GLY A 290 4.10 12.31 -2.24
C GLY A 290 5.49 12.68 -1.73
N GLY A 291 5.85 12.17 -0.56
CA GLY A 291 7.13 12.47 0.08
C GLY A 291 8.31 11.61 -0.40
N TRP A 292 8.26 11.02 -1.59
CA TRP A 292 9.21 9.96 -2.02
C TRP A 292 9.76 10.13 -3.44
N GLU A 293 9.67 11.34 -3.99
CA GLU A 293 10.51 11.75 -5.13
C GLU A 293 11.73 12.54 -4.63
#